data_AF-A0A150GEX1-F1
#
_entry.id   AF-A0A150GEX1-F1
#
_cell.length_a   1.000
_cell.length_b   1.000
_cell.length_c   1.000
_cell.angle_alpha   90.00
_cell.angle_beta   90.00
_cell.angle_gamma   90.00
#
_symmetry.space_group_name_H-M   'P 1'
#
loop_
_entity.id
_entity.type
_entity.pdbx_description
1 polymer ?
#
loop_
_entity_poly.entity_id
_entity_poly.type
_entity_poly.pdbx_seq_one_letter_code
_entity_poly.pdbx_strand_id
1 'polypeptide(L)'
;MHKQPPSMRYLACSHRCPSSDIGDVCTAIFRLLCTTYEQAWRQTFPNFEPWFCLSSAAVINMVHAYNARGWPATSDPASGYHAGNAAAICVRTIDPLPDSANQQPTHTATFVKRRPAVKYRQHQERIHCRYFTADDFTTLFSSLVQSTFIQFGPALVRQLKGIPMGISPAPFIANLYLASFEFRFLQQYPSATAAAQATLRRFRHSKRYLDDLASLNNPYLACLLYNDRQHQGLHGIYPSCLRVTTQSHPHLPAGSLPFLDILLVPTNRHGVSHITTRLYDKRDQPAFQNVRLSRFVPLHSNVNEAAKRKIFTGQFHRLRRIISDMDNFCYEIARVMLALLHNGYQRHHLETSYRSLLRAFPHLFYFERRAYNLRTPRPRGPDGERRPRAAPPATDLPFDRTVRYVGQLVERRPPPRSA
;
A
#
# COMPACT_ATOMS: atom_id res chain seq x y z
N MET A 1 -21.30 -10.24 -8.96
CA MET A 1 -22.35 -10.25 -7.92
C MET A 1 -22.34 -11.61 -7.24
N HIS A 2 -21.62 -11.78 -6.12
CA HIS A 2 -21.30 -13.10 -5.55
C HIS A 2 -22.20 -13.50 -4.36
N LYS A 3 -23.35 -12.85 -4.18
CA LYS A 3 -24.28 -13.13 -3.09
C LYS A 3 -25.66 -13.40 -3.69
N GLN A 4 -26.32 -14.45 -3.21
CA GLN A 4 -27.70 -14.78 -3.54
C GLN A 4 -28.53 -14.78 -2.23
N PRO A 5 -29.57 -13.92 -2.11
CA PRO A 5 -29.92 -12.86 -3.06
C PRO A 5 -28.81 -11.79 -3.16
N PRO A 6 -28.75 -11.01 -4.25
CA PRO A 6 -27.80 -9.93 -4.40
C PRO A 6 -27.89 -8.96 -3.21
N SER A 7 -26.83 -8.87 -2.39
CA SER A 7 -26.81 -7.89 -1.31
C SER A 7 -26.49 -6.51 -1.89
N MET A 8 -27.42 -5.57 -1.75
CA MET A 8 -27.15 -4.17 -2.06
C MET A 8 -26.18 -3.59 -1.03
N ARG A 9 -25.18 -2.85 -1.51
CA ARG A 9 -24.26 -2.05 -0.70
C ARG A 9 -24.51 -0.59 -1.04
N TYR A 10 -24.63 0.24 -0.02
CA TYR A 10 -24.88 1.66 -0.18
C TYR A 10 -23.61 2.45 0.12
N LEU A 11 -23.36 3.50 -0.67
CA LEU A 11 -22.30 4.47 -0.44
C LEU A 11 -22.95 5.78 0.00
N ALA A 12 -22.63 6.23 1.21
CA ALA A 12 -22.96 7.55 1.69
C ALA A 12 -21.97 8.55 1.06
N CYS A 13 -22.35 9.13 -0.07
CA CYS A 13 -21.56 10.13 -0.77
C CYS A 13 -22.44 11.35 -1.07
N SER A 14 -22.10 12.51 -0.53
CA SER A 14 -22.71 13.79 -0.92
C SER A 14 -21.62 14.83 -1.13
N HIS A 15 -21.71 15.55 -2.25
CA HIS A 15 -20.78 16.64 -2.58
C HIS A 15 -20.99 17.90 -1.73
N ARG A 16 -22.18 18.05 -1.12
CA ARG A 16 -22.51 19.15 -0.21
C ARG A 16 -23.42 18.60 0.89
N CYS A 17 -22.84 18.29 2.04
CA CYS A 17 -23.57 17.93 3.24
C CYS A 17 -22.93 18.66 4.44
N PRO A 18 -23.71 19.16 5.42
CA PRO A 18 -23.14 19.67 6.66
C PRO A 18 -22.24 18.66 7.38
N SER A 19 -22.48 17.35 7.20
CA SER A 19 -21.60 16.31 7.74
C SER A 19 -20.26 16.17 7.03
N SER A 20 -20.06 16.81 5.87
CA SER A 20 -18.79 16.76 5.12
C SER A 20 -17.67 17.45 5.89
N ASP A 21 -17.86 18.68 6.40
CA ASP A 21 -16.83 19.37 7.21
C ASP A 21 -16.50 18.59 8.49
N ILE A 22 -17.52 18.04 9.15
CA ILE A 22 -17.32 17.14 10.30
C ILE A 22 -16.50 15.91 9.88
N GLY A 23 -16.85 15.29 8.75
CA GLY A 23 -16.14 14.16 8.17
C GLY A 23 -14.67 14.46 7.87
N ASP A 24 -14.36 15.65 7.36
CA ASP A 24 -13.01 16.07 7.01
C ASP A 24 -12.18 16.42 8.24
N VAL A 25 -12.77 17.05 9.25
CA VAL A 25 -12.16 17.24 10.58
C VAL A 25 -11.86 15.88 11.23
N CYS A 26 -12.84 14.96 11.25
CA CYS A 26 -12.64 13.61 11.75
C CYS A 26 -11.53 12.88 10.97
N THR A 27 -11.46 13.06 9.65
CA THR A 27 -10.42 12.46 8.80
C THR A 27 -9.04 12.96 9.17
N ALA A 28 -8.87 14.26 9.39
CA ALA A 28 -7.60 14.84 9.84
C ALA A 28 -7.16 14.24 11.19
N ILE A 29 -8.09 14.14 12.15
CA ILE A 29 -7.83 13.56 13.48
C ILE A 29 -7.48 12.07 13.37
N PHE A 30 -8.27 11.27 12.65
CA PHE A 30 -8.00 9.85 12.48
C PHE A 30 -6.67 9.58 11.75
N ARG A 31 -6.28 10.43 10.80
CA ARG A 31 -4.96 10.34 10.15
C ARG A 31 -3.81 10.56 11.14
N LEU A 32 -3.95 11.53 12.04
CA LEU A 32 -3.00 11.76 13.13
C LEU A 32 -2.97 10.52 14.05
N LEU A 33 -4.13 10.01 14.46
CA LEU A 33 -4.24 8.83 15.32
C LEU A 33 -3.60 7.59 14.67
N CYS A 34 -3.81 7.33 13.38
CA CYS A 34 -3.13 6.23 12.68
C CYS A 34 -1.61 6.36 12.75
N THR A 35 -1.08 7.55 12.43
CA THR A 35 0.37 7.80 12.45
C THR A 35 0.96 7.54 13.83
N THR A 36 0.31 8.06 14.87
CA THR A 36 0.76 7.88 16.26
C THR A 36 0.59 6.45 16.74
N TYR A 37 -0.47 5.77 16.31
CA TYR A 37 -0.68 4.36 16.61
C TYR A 37 0.42 3.48 16.00
N GLU A 38 0.83 3.73 14.76
CA GLU A 38 1.97 3.03 14.15
C GLU A 38 3.27 3.24 14.93
N GLN A 39 3.52 4.45 15.42
CA GLN A 39 4.70 4.76 16.23
C GLN A 39 4.67 4.00 17.55
N ALA A 40 3.55 4.05 18.28
CA ALA A 40 3.37 3.32 19.53
C ALA A 40 3.50 1.80 19.31
N TRP A 41 2.97 1.28 18.20
CA TRP A 41 3.16 -0.10 17.80
C TRP A 41 4.63 -0.46 17.64
N ARG A 42 5.39 0.30 16.84
CA ARG A 42 6.82 0.01 16.60
C ARG A 42 7.65 0.10 17.89
N GLN A 43 7.28 0.99 18.81
CA GLN A 43 7.92 1.09 20.12
C GLN A 43 7.62 -0.13 21.00
N THR A 44 6.37 -0.60 21.00
CA THR A 44 5.96 -1.76 21.79
C THR A 44 6.50 -3.07 21.20
N PHE A 45 6.54 -3.16 19.87
CA PHE A 45 6.90 -4.36 19.12
C PHE A 45 7.91 -4.03 18.01
N PRO A 46 9.18 -3.76 18.33
CA PRO A 46 10.19 -3.32 17.34
C PRO A 46 10.44 -4.36 16.23
N ASN A 47 10.12 -5.62 16.50
CA ASN A 47 10.27 -6.72 15.55
C ASN A 47 9.06 -6.93 14.64
N PHE A 48 7.97 -6.21 14.85
CA PHE A 48 6.69 -6.38 14.15
C PHE A 48 6.23 -5.04 13.59
N GLU A 49 6.19 -4.93 12.27
CA GLU A 49 5.53 -3.79 11.63
C GLU A 49 4.02 -3.85 11.84
N PRO A 50 3.33 -2.69 11.95
CA PRO A 50 1.87 -2.63 11.90
C PRO A 50 1.34 -3.39 10.67
N TRP A 51 0.26 -4.15 10.86
CA TRP A 51 -0.27 -4.99 9.79
C TRP A 51 -1.02 -4.15 8.77
N PHE A 52 -1.81 -3.16 9.20
CA PHE A 52 -2.52 -2.31 8.25
C PHE A 52 -1.57 -1.56 7.30
N CYS A 53 -1.98 -1.44 6.04
CA CYS A 53 -1.26 -0.71 5.02
C CYS A 53 -2.20 0.12 4.16
N LEU A 54 -1.64 1.13 3.49
CA LEU A 54 -2.38 2.06 2.64
C LEU A 54 -2.15 1.82 1.14
N SER A 55 -1.28 0.87 0.77
CA SER A 55 -1.02 0.49 -0.62
C SER A 55 -0.28 -0.84 -0.72
N SER A 56 -0.25 -1.40 -1.93
CA SER A 56 0.52 -2.60 -2.28
C SER A 56 2.04 -2.42 -2.08
N ALA A 57 2.56 -1.19 -2.04
CA ALA A 57 3.97 -0.92 -1.76
C ALA A 57 4.44 -1.50 -0.41
N ALA A 58 3.57 -1.51 0.61
CA ALA A 58 3.92 -2.10 1.90
C ALA A 58 4.10 -3.63 1.82
N VAL A 59 3.32 -4.29 0.96
CA VAL A 59 3.42 -5.74 0.72
C VAL A 59 4.67 -6.05 -0.10
N ILE A 60 4.99 -5.22 -1.10
CA ILE A 60 6.23 -5.34 -1.89
C ILE A 60 7.46 -5.20 -0.97
N ASN A 61 7.48 -4.21 -0.08
CA ASN A 61 8.56 -4.04 0.91
C ASN A 61 8.65 -5.24 1.86
N MET A 62 7.52 -5.78 2.31
CA MET A 62 7.49 -7.01 3.11
C MET A 62 8.08 -8.20 2.35
N VAL A 63 7.81 -8.33 1.05
CA VAL A 63 8.37 -9.37 0.18
C VAL A 63 9.88 -9.18 0.01
N HIS A 64 10.36 -7.96 -0.23
CA HIS A 64 11.80 -7.68 -0.27
C HIS A 64 12.49 -8.06 1.04
N ALA A 65 11.91 -7.71 2.19
CA ALA A 65 12.42 -8.09 3.50
C ALA A 65 12.39 -9.61 3.73
N TYR A 66 11.35 -10.29 3.23
CA TYR A 66 11.24 -11.75 3.26
C TYR A 66 12.35 -12.41 2.42
N ASN A 67 12.57 -11.93 1.18
CA ASN A 67 13.57 -12.47 0.27
C ASN A 67 15.01 -12.18 0.70
N ALA A 68 15.27 -11.01 1.28
CA ALA A 68 16.60 -10.64 1.76
C ALA A 68 17.06 -11.49 2.95
N ARG A 69 16.11 -11.99 3.75
CA ARG A 69 16.37 -12.87 4.89
C ARG A 69 16.40 -14.32 4.40
N GLY A 70 17.57 -14.78 3.95
CA GLY A 70 17.84 -16.22 3.75
C GLY A 70 17.89 -17.06 5.04
N TRP A 71 17.13 -16.67 6.09
CA TRP A 71 17.03 -17.12 7.50
C TRP A 71 18.33 -17.62 8.19
N PRO A 72 18.77 -17.12 9.38
CA PRO A 72 18.08 -16.30 10.39
C PRO A 72 18.68 -14.87 10.56
N ALA A 73 18.07 -14.07 11.46
CA ALA A 73 17.99 -12.60 11.41
C ALA A 73 18.69 -11.83 12.55
N THR A 74 19.06 -10.57 12.27
CA THR A 74 19.11 -9.33 13.12
C THR A 74 19.48 -8.16 12.17
N SER A 75 19.20 -6.86 12.33
CA SER A 75 18.62 -5.95 13.35
C SER A 75 18.26 -4.60 12.67
N ASP A 76 17.26 -3.90 13.23
CA ASP A 76 16.99 -2.44 13.42
C ASP A 76 17.56 -1.31 12.51
N PRO A 77 16.92 -0.11 12.47
CA PRO A 77 16.99 0.83 13.59
C PRO A 77 15.68 1.53 13.99
N ALA A 78 15.57 1.76 15.30
CA ALA A 78 14.65 2.65 15.98
C ALA A 78 14.74 4.13 15.54
N SER A 79 13.60 4.83 15.63
CA SER A 79 13.58 6.22 16.09
C SER A 79 12.37 6.45 16.99
N GLY A 80 12.65 6.96 18.19
CA GLY A 80 11.68 7.17 19.26
C GLY A 80 10.84 8.42 19.03
N TYR A 81 9.59 8.35 19.46
CA TYR A 81 8.78 9.52 19.76
C TYR A 81 8.06 9.28 21.07
N HIS A 82 8.38 10.05 22.10
CA HIS A 82 7.59 10.05 23.32
C HIS A 82 6.26 10.74 23.04
N ALA A 83 5.16 9.97 23.08
CA ALA A 83 3.83 10.54 23.26
C ALA A 83 3.76 11.16 24.67
N GLY A 84 4.40 12.31 24.86
CA GLY A 84 4.25 13.09 26.09
C GLY A 84 2.79 13.51 26.23
N ASN A 85 2.25 13.40 27.45
CA ASN A 85 0.89 13.77 27.86
C ASN A 85 0.26 14.88 27.00
N ALA A 86 -0.42 14.50 25.92
CA ALA A 86 -1.18 15.41 25.09
C ALA A 86 -2.55 15.61 25.73
N ALA A 87 -2.88 16.84 26.07
CA ALA A 87 -4.16 17.16 26.71
C ALA A 87 -5.29 17.40 25.69
N ALA A 88 -4.96 17.71 24.43
CA ALA A 88 -5.93 17.97 23.38
C ALA A 88 -5.34 17.75 21.97
N ILE A 89 -6.22 17.82 20.97
CA ILE A 89 -5.91 17.78 19.54
C ILE A 89 -6.30 19.13 18.94
N CYS A 90 -5.40 19.74 18.17
CA CYS A 90 -5.68 20.93 17.37
C CYS A 90 -5.92 20.51 15.92
N VAL A 91 -7.04 20.91 15.33
CA VAL A 91 -7.30 20.81 13.90
C VAL A 91 -7.20 22.20 13.30
N ARG A 92 -6.18 22.39 12.46
CA ARG A 92 -5.96 23.60 11.67
C ARG A 92 -6.62 23.43 10.31
N THR A 93 -7.53 24.34 9.98
CA THR A 93 -8.23 24.42 8.70
C THR A 93 -7.71 25.63 7.93
N ILE A 94 -7.41 25.43 6.64
CA ILE A 94 -7.05 26.49 5.70
C ILE A 94 -8.13 26.54 4.63
N ASP A 95 -8.83 27.66 4.53
CA ASP A 95 -9.84 27.87 3.50
C ASP A 95 -9.20 28.11 2.12
N PRO A 96 -9.84 27.68 1.03
CA PRO A 96 -9.38 27.93 -0.34
C PRO A 96 -9.27 29.43 -0.65
N LEU A 97 -8.55 29.77 -1.72
CA LEU A 97 -8.52 31.16 -2.22
C LEU A 97 -9.92 31.54 -2.74
N PRO A 98 -10.38 32.80 -2.58
CA PRO A 98 -11.69 33.25 -3.06
C PRO A 98 -11.93 32.93 -4.55
N ASP A 99 -10.88 33.05 -5.37
CA ASP A 99 -10.95 32.83 -6.82
C ASP A 99 -10.89 31.35 -7.23
N SER A 100 -10.80 30.42 -6.26
CA SER A 100 -10.68 28.98 -6.49
C SER A 100 -11.98 28.25 -6.14
N ALA A 101 -13.04 28.51 -6.92
CA ALA A 101 -14.41 28.04 -6.67
C ALA A 101 -14.60 26.51 -6.48
N ASN A 102 -13.60 25.70 -6.87
CA ASN A 102 -13.65 24.23 -6.79
C ASN A 102 -12.68 23.62 -5.76
N GLN A 103 -11.90 24.44 -5.04
CA GLN A 103 -10.94 23.93 -4.08
C GLN A 103 -11.60 23.75 -2.70
N GLN A 104 -11.43 22.59 -2.08
CA GLN A 104 -11.93 22.33 -0.73
C GLN A 104 -10.96 22.84 0.35
N PRO A 105 -11.45 23.14 1.57
CA PRO A 105 -10.59 23.44 2.70
C PRO A 105 -9.61 22.31 2.99
N THR A 106 -8.44 22.66 3.51
CA THR A 106 -7.42 21.69 3.94
C THR A 106 -7.40 21.59 5.45
N HIS A 107 -7.54 20.39 6.00
CA HIS A 107 -7.52 20.12 7.43
C HIS A 107 -6.28 19.32 7.83
N THR A 108 -5.56 19.80 8.86
CA THR A 108 -4.40 19.11 9.44
C THR A 108 -4.56 19.05 10.95
N ALA A 109 -4.34 17.87 11.54
CA ALA A 109 -4.44 17.68 13.00
C ALA A 109 -3.07 17.50 13.65
N THR A 110 -2.89 18.03 14.86
CA THR A 110 -1.71 17.83 15.70
C THR A 110 -2.08 17.67 17.18
N PHE A 111 -1.25 16.96 17.95
CA PHE A 111 -1.40 16.91 19.40
C PHE A 111 -0.88 18.20 20.05
N VAL A 112 -1.57 18.66 21.10
CA VAL A 112 -1.16 19.81 21.91
C VAL A 112 -1.10 19.44 23.40
N LYS A 113 -0.04 19.91 24.07
CA LYS A 113 0.23 19.59 25.49
C LYS A 113 -0.79 20.18 26.46
N ARG A 114 -1.40 21.32 26.11
CA ARG A 114 -2.44 21.97 26.90
C ARG A 114 -3.59 22.36 25.99
N ARG A 115 -4.81 22.14 26.47
CA ARG A 115 -6.01 22.64 25.82
C ARG A 115 -6.13 24.16 26.09
N PRO A 116 -6.24 25.01 25.07
CA PRO A 116 -6.58 26.41 25.27
C PRO A 116 -7.99 26.55 25.87
N ALA A 117 -8.23 27.60 26.66
CA ALA A 117 -9.57 27.90 27.19
C ALA A 117 -10.60 28.11 26.07
N VAL A 118 -10.17 28.74 24.97
CA VAL A 118 -11.01 28.96 23.79
C VAL A 118 -10.93 27.75 22.86
N LYS A 119 -12.08 27.11 22.60
CA LYS A 119 -12.18 25.91 21.73
C LYS A 119 -11.98 26.20 20.24
N TYR A 120 -12.14 27.46 19.84
CA TYR A 120 -12.02 27.93 18.47
C TYR A 120 -11.18 29.20 18.42
N ARG A 121 -10.18 29.25 17.55
CA ARG A 121 -9.41 30.47 17.27
C ARG A 121 -9.33 30.71 15.78
N GLN A 122 -9.68 31.92 15.37
CA GLN A 122 -9.38 32.43 14.05
C GLN A 122 -8.09 33.25 14.15
N HIS A 123 -7.05 32.86 13.41
CA HIS A 123 -5.76 33.56 13.43
C HIS A 123 -5.67 34.60 12.30
N GLN A 124 -6.17 34.24 11.12
CA GLN A 124 -6.29 35.08 9.93
C GLN A 124 -7.66 34.81 9.32
N GLU A 125 -8.13 35.63 8.37
CA GLU A 125 -9.45 35.44 7.73
C GLU A 125 -9.71 34.00 7.28
N ARG A 126 -8.66 33.29 6.84
CA ARG A 126 -8.74 31.95 6.22
C ARG A 126 -8.15 30.81 7.04
N ILE A 127 -7.65 31.08 8.24
CA ILE A 127 -7.01 30.07 9.10
C ILE A 127 -7.78 29.94 10.40
N HIS A 128 -8.33 28.75 10.59
CA HIS A 128 -9.14 28.41 11.75
C HIS A 128 -8.53 27.24 12.51
N CYS A 129 -8.46 27.36 13.83
CA CYS A 129 -7.96 26.32 14.74
C CYS A 129 -9.09 25.87 15.66
N ARG A 130 -9.41 24.57 15.63
CA ARG A 130 -10.40 23.93 16.51
C ARG A 130 -9.68 23.00 17.47
N TYR A 131 -9.98 23.08 18.77
CA TYR A 131 -9.31 22.29 19.81
C TYR A 131 -10.28 21.29 20.46
N PHE A 132 -9.92 20.01 20.41
CA PHE A 132 -10.74 18.90 20.88
C PHE A 132 -10.02 18.14 22.00
N THR A 133 -10.69 17.87 23.11
CA THR A 133 -10.30 16.79 24.01
C THR A 133 -10.71 15.43 23.42
N ALA A 134 -10.33 14.35 24.09
CA ALA A 134 -10.84 13.01 23.77
C ALA A 134 -12.39 12.97 23.81
N ASP A 135 -13.01 13.62 24.80
CA ASP A 135 -14.48 13.66 24.93
C ASP A 135 -15.14 14.50 23.84
N ASP A 136 -14.57 15.67 23.51
CA ASP A 136 -15.10 16.48 22.40
C ASP A 136 -15.02 15.68 21.08
N PHE A 137 -13.91 14.96 20.85
CA PHE A 137 -13.75 14.14 19.65
C PHE A 137 -14.71 12.94 19.63
N THR A 138 -14.90 12.25 20.75
CA THR A 138 -15.86 11.14 20.88
C THR A 138 -17.28 11.60 20.57
N THR A 139 -17.65 12.79 21.06
CA THR A 139 -18.96 13.41 20.79
C THR A 139 -19.12 13.76 19.31
N LEU A 140 -18.11 14.39 18.71
CA LEU A 140 -18.08 14.74 17.29
C LEU A 140 -18.19 13.50 16.40
N PHE A 141 -17.39 12.47 16.68
CA PHE A 141 -17.38 11.22 15.94
C PHE A 141 -18.71 10.46 16.07
N SER A 142 -19.26 10.38 17.27
CA SER A 142 -20.58 9.77 17.50
C SER A 142 -21.67 10.48 16.70
N SER A 143 -21.64 11.82 16.68
CA SER A 143 -22.58 12.63 15.92
C SER A 143 -22.46 12.35 14.41
N LEU A 144 -21.24 12.24 13.87
CA LEU A 144 -21.01 11.90 12.46
C LEU A 144 -21.63 10.53 12.10
N VAL A 145 -21.36 9.51 12.90
CA VAL A 145 -21.84 8.14 12.62
C VAL A 145 -23.35 8.04 12.77
N GLN A 146 -23.93 8.67 13.80
CA GLN A 146 -25.37 8.60 14.08
C GLN A 146 -26.22 9.46 13.14
N SER A 147 -25.63 10.50 12.55
CA SER A 147 -26.30 11.46 11.65
C SER A 147 -26.01 11.20 10.17
N THR A 148 -25.41 10.05 9.82
CA THR A 148 -25.24 9.66 8.42
C THR A 148 -26.45 8.87 7.94
N PHE A 149 -27.24 9.49 7.07
CA PHE A 149 -28.37 8.88 6.40
C PHE A 149 -28.08 8.71 4.91
N ILE A 150 -28.63 7.65 4.32
CA ILE A 150 -28.51 7.33 2.90
C ILE A 150 -29.88 7.54 2.28
N GLN A 151 -29.94 8.38 1.24
CA GLN A 151 -31.14 8.52 0.43
C GLN A 151 -31.16 7.45 -0.67
N PHE A 152 -32.21 6.65 -0.70
CA PHE A 152 -32.44 5.64 -1.73
C PHE A 152 -33.83 5.86 -2.34
N GLY A 153 -33.88 6.52 -3.49
CA GLY A 153 -35.14 6.99 -4.07
C GLY A 153 -35.87 7.92 -3.08
N PRO A 154 -37.13 7.64 -2.73
CA PRO A 154 -37.88 8.43 -1.73
C PRO A 154 -37.52 8.05 -0.29
N ALA A 155 -36.82 6.94 -0.05
CA ALA A 155 -36.54 6.46 1.30
C ALA A 155 -35.27 7.10 1.88
N LEU A 156 -35.32 7.45 3.15
CA LEU A 156 -34.15 7.84 3.94
C LEU A 156 -33.85 6.72 4.94
N VAL A 157 -32.70 6.06 4.79
CA VAL A 157 -32.31 4.92 5.61
C VAL A 157 -31.04 5.21 6.40
N ARG A 158 -30.94 4.63 7.60
CA ARG A 158 -29.76 4.72 8.46
C ARG A 158 -29.12 3.35 8.65
N GLN A 159 -27.81 3.27 8.51
CA GLN A 159 -27.07 2.05 8.81
C GLN A 159 -26.86 1.92 10.33
N LEU A 160 -27.45 0.89 10.94
CA LEU A 160 -27.33 0.64 12.39
C LEU A 160 -26.14 -0.24 12.76
N LYS A 161 -25.65 -1.07 11.83
CA LYS A 161 -24.54 -2.00 12.05
C LYS A 161 -23.35 -1.64 11.16
N GLY A 162 -22.21 -1.35 11.78
CA GLY A 162 -20.98 -0.95 11.10
C GLY A 162 -20.93 0.54 10.72
N ILE A 163 -19.81 0.94 10.14
CA ILE A 163 -19.57 2.32 9.67
C ILE A 163 -20.09 2.46 8.24
N PRO A 164 -20.81 3.55 7.89
CA PRO A 164 -21.26 3.78 6.52
C PRO A 164 -20.05 3.88 5.57
N MET A 165 -20.11 3.15 4.46
CA MET A 165 -19.11 3.28 3.40
C MET A 165 -19.32 4.61 2.67
N GLY A 166 -18.24 5.27 2.26
CA GLY A 166 -18.30 6.53 1.49
C GLY A 166 -18.03 7.80 2.31
N ILE A 167 -18.15 7.75 3.65
CA ILE A 167 -17.71 8.88 4.48
C ILE A 167 -16.17 8.98 4.49
N SER A 168 -15.64 10.20 4.45
CA SER A 168 -14.19 10.48 4.39
C SER A 168 -13.35 9.69 5.42
N PRO A 169 -13.74 9.57 6.71
CA PRO A 169 -12.90 8.90 7.71
C PRO A 169 -13.02 7.36 7.74
N ALA A 170 -13.97 6.76 7.00
CA ALA A 170 -14.26 5.32 7.10
C ALA A 170 -13.03 4.39 6.96
N PRO A 171 -12.11 4.61 6.00
CA PRO A 171 -10.92 3.76 5.88
C PRO A 171 -10.02 3.78 7.12
N PHE A 172 -9.85 4.95 7.74
CA PHE A 172 -9.02 5.09 8.95
C PHE A 172 -9.69 4.43 10.16
N ILE A 173 -11.00 4.57 10.30
CA ILE A 173 -11.78 3.92 11.35
C ILE A 173 -11.65 2.40 11.24
N ALA A 174 -11.85 1.84 10.05
CA ALA A 174 -11.71 0.40 9.82
C ALA A 174 -10.30 -0.09 10.13
N ASN A 175 -9.27 0.65 9.72
CA ASN A 175 -7.88 0.30 10.00
C ASN A 175 -7.56 0.31 11.49
N LEU A 176 -7.92 1.37 12.24
CA LEU A 176 -7.69 1.46 13.67
C LEU A 176 -8.48 0.41 14.47
N TYR A 177 -9.73 0.17 14.08
CA TYR A 177 -10.58 -0.83 14.71
C TYR A 177 -9.94 -2.22 14.62
N LEU A 178 -9.56 -2.65 13.42
CA LEU A 178 -8.91 -3.95 13.22
C LEU A 178 -7.50 -3.99 13.82
N ALA A 179 -6.73 -2.90 13.72
CA ALA A 179 -5.40 -2.81 14.31
C ALA A 179 -5.42 -2.96 15.84
N SER A 180 -6.48 -2.54 16.51
CA SER A 180 -6.61 -2.76 17.96
C SER A 180 -6.60 -4.25 18.35
N PHE A 181 -7.21 -5.12 17.53
CA PHE A 181 -7.19 -6.57 17.74
C PHE A 181 -5.82 -7.16 17.42
N GLU A 182 -5.22 -6.73 16.30
CA GLU A 182 -3.89 -7.17 15.88
C GLU A 182 -2.81 -6.79 16.91
N PHE A 183 -2.91 -5.61 17.52
CA PHE A 183 -2.02 -5.15 18.59
C PHE A 183 -2.19 -5.98 19.86
N ARG A 184 -3.44 -6.17 20.32
CA ARG A 184 -3.75 -7.03 21.48
C ARG A 184 -3.26 -8.46 21.29
N PHE A 185 -3.37 -8.99 20.08
CA PHE A 185 -2.83 -10.30 19.75
C PHE A 185 -1.32 -10.38 20.00
N LEU A 186 -0.55 -9.36 19.59
CA LEU A 186 0.89 -9.28 19.83
C LEU A 186 1.26 -8.94 21.29
N GLN A 187 0.38 -8.31 22.07
CA GLN A 187 0.61 -8.06 23.50
C GLN A 187 0.77 -9.34 24.32
N GLN A 188 0.39 -10.50 23.78
CA GLN A 188 0.64 -11.81 24.39
C GLN A 188 2.12 -12.21 24.37
N TYR A 189 2.98 -11.55 23.56
CA TYR A 189 4.38 -11.94 23.36
C TYR A 189 5.24 -11.98 24.65
N PRO A 190 5.21 -10.97 25.54
CA PRO A 190 6.08 -10.95 26.72
C PRO A 190 5.78 -12.06 27.73
N SER A 191 4.51 -12.46 27.85
CA SER A 191 4.05 -13.51 28.79
C SER A 191 3.96 -14.90 28.15
N ALA A 192 4.24 -15.02 26.85
CA ALA A 192 4.12 -16.27 26.11
C ALA A 192 5.32 -17.21 26.37
N THR A 193 5.05 -18.52 26.34
CA THR A 193 6.10 -19.56 26.34
C THR A 193 6.99 -19.43 25.10
N ALA A 194 8.19 -20.03 25.12
CA ALA A 194 9.10 -19.99 23.96
C ALA A 194 8.47 -20.54 22.66
N ALA A 195 7.64 -21.58 22.79
CA ALA A 195 6.87 -22.16 21.68
C ALA A 195 5.84 -21.16 21.13
N ALA A 196 5.04 -20.55 22.02
CA ALA A 196 4.07 -19.53 21.64
C ALA A 196 4.72 -18.28 21.04
N GLN A 197 5.87 -17.85 21.53
CA GLN A 197 6.65 -16.77 20.90
C GLN A 197 7.14 -17.16 19.50
N ALA A 198 7.53 -18.42 19.27
CA ALA A 198 7.89 -18.92 17.93
C ALA A 198 6.69 -18.87 16.98
N THR A 199 5.50 -19.18 17.48
CA THR A 199 4.23 -19.03 16.75
C THR A 199 3.95 -17.56 16.42
N LEU A 200 4.03 -16.65 17.40
CA LEU A 200 3.84 -15.21 17.16
C LEU A 200 4.83 -14.65 16.12
N ARG A 201 6.09 -15.09 16.13
CA ARG A 201 7.09 -14.68 15.13
C ARG A 201 6.70 -15.02 13.68
N ARG A 202 5.83 -16.00 13.44
CA ARG A 202 5.31 -16.30 12.09
C ARG A 202 4.38 -15.21 11.55
N PHE A 203 3.84 -14.34 12.41
CA PHE A 203 2.99 -13.23 11.99
C PHE A 203 3.76 -11.98 11.57
N ARG A 204 5.10 -11.96 11.65
CA ARG A 204 5.94 -10.80 11.27
C ARG A 204 5.75 -10.35 9.82
N HIS A 205 5.42 -11.28 8.93
CA HIS A 205 5.19 -11.02 7.51
C HIS A 205 3.69 -11.01 7.21
N SER A 206 2.94 -10.22 7.98
CA SER A 206 1.51 -9.99 7.76
C SER A 206 1.25 -8.55 7.35
N LYS A 207 0.37 -8.38 6.36
CA LYS A 207 -0.13 -7.08 5.92
C LYS A 207 -1.62 -7.15 5.63
N ARG A 208 -2.32 -6.06 5.96
CA ARG A 208 -3.76 -5.93 5.79
C ARG A 208 -4.08 -4.62 5.08
N TYR A 209 -4.82 -4.67 3.98
CA TYR A 209 -5.41 -3.49 3.37
C TYR A 209 -6.91 -3.57 3.59
N LEU A 210 -7.43 -2.73 4.49
CA LEU A 210 -8.83 -2.78 4.91
C LEU A 210 -9.24 -4.22 5.30
N ASP A 211 -10.03 -4.90 4.47
CA ASP A 211 -10.55 -6.26 4.63
C ASP A 211 -9.66 -7.37 4.02
N ASP A 212 -8.67 -7.02 3.20
CA ASP A 212 -7.73 -8.00 2.61
C ASP A 212 -6.56 -8.23 3.56
N LEU A 213 -6.42 -9.44 4.10
CA LEU A 213 -5.31 -9.87 4.97
C LEU A 213 -4.40 -10.88 4.25
N ALA A 214 -3.11 -10.60 4.21
CA ALA A 214 -2.07 -11.49 3.72
C ALA A 214 -1.07 -11.81 4.84
N SER A 215 -0.65 -13.07 4.94
CA SER A 215 0.43 -13.52 5.83
C SER A 215 1.32 -14.52 5.11
N LEU A 216 2.61 -14.24 5.01
CA LEU A 216 3.56 -15.09 4.30
C LEU A 216 4.06 -16.23 5.18
N ASN A 217 4.01 -17.47 4.68
CA ASN A 217 4.57 -18.66 5.33
C ASN A 217 4.13 -18.83 6.81
N ASN A 218 2.83 -18.63 7.05
CA ASN A 218 2.25 -18.68 8.39
C ASN A 218 1.18 -19.78 8.49
N PRO A 219 1.54 -20.99 8.96
CA PRO A 219 0.58 -22.08 9.11
C PRO A 219 -0.42 -21.85 10.27
N TYR A 220 -0.14 -20.91 11.17
CA TYR A 220 -0.94 -20.67 12.36
C TYR A 220 -2.04 -19.64 12.14
N LEU A 221 -2.04 -18.92 11.01
CA LEU A 221 -3.04 -17.88 10.75
C LEU A 221 -4.46 -18.45 10.82
N ALA A 222 -4.71 -19.63 10.24
CA ALA A 222 -6.04 -20.22 10.19
C ALA A 222 -6.56 -20.60 11.58
N CYS A 223 -5.73 -21.20 12.43
CA CYS A 223 -6.16 -21.64 13.77
C CYS A 223 -6.22 -20.50 14.79
N LEU A 224 -5.46 -19.42 14.60
CA LEU A 224 -5.45 -18.23 15.46
C LEU A 224 -6.21 -17.04 14.85
N LEU A 225 -7.02 -17.25 13.82
CA LEU A 225 -7.73 -16.16 13.16
C LEU A 225 -8.76 -15.50 14.08
N TYR A 226 -9.40 -16.30 14.93
CA TYR A 226 -10.50 -15.86 15.78
C TYR A 226 -10.19 -15.98 17.28
N ASN A 227 -10.66 -15.01 18.07
CA ASN A 227 -10.36 -14.87 19.49
C ASN A 227 -11.01 -15.94 20.40
N ASP A 228 -11.98 -16.69 19.87
CA ASP A 228 -12.57 -17.88 20.48
C ASP A 228 -11.72 -19.14 20.24
N ARG A 229 -10.64 -19.03 19.47
CA ARG A 229 -9.65 -20.09 19.25
C ARG A 229 -8.40 -19.85 20.05
N GLN A 230 -7.72 -20.95 20.37
CA GLN A 230 -6.43 -20.92 21.04
C GLN A 230 -5.43 -21.90 20.42
N HIS A 231 -4.15 -21.56 20.50
CA HIS A 231 -3.05 -22.44 20.14
C HIS A 231 -1.83 -22.13 21.03
N GLN A 232 -1.29 -23.15 21.72
CA GLN A 232 -0.15 -22.98 22.64
C GLN A 232 -0.36 -21.87 23.69
N GLY A 233 -1.59 -21.72 24.20
CA GLY A 233 -1.96 -20.68 25.15
C GLY A 233 -2.15 -19.28 24.56
N LEU A 234 -1.93 -19.09 23.26
CA LEU A 234 -2.28 -17.85 22.56
C LEU A 234 -3.76 -17.83 22.20
N HIS A 235 -4.44 -16.73 22.47
CA HIS A 235 -5.76 -16.43 21.92
C HIS A 235 -5.63 -15.87 20.51
N GLY A 236 -6.61 -16.16 19.64
CA GLY A 236 -6.61 -15.64 18.28
C GLY A 236 -6.96 -14.15 18.14
N ILE A 237 -6.98 -13.67 16.90
CA ILE A 237 -6.89 -12.24 16.58
C ILE A 237 -8.27 -11.55 16.64
N TYR A 238 -9.20 -11.99 15.80
CA TYR A 238 -10.43 -11.25 15.53
C TYR A 238 -11.65 -11.84 16.23
N PRO A 239 -12.68 -11.05 16.56
CA PRO A 239 -13.96 -11.61 16.93
C PRO A 239 -14.58 -12.39 15.76
N SER A 240 -15.20 -13.54 16.05
CA SER A 240 -15.81 -14.42 15.05
C SER A 240 -16.92 -13.75 14.22
N CYS A 241 -17.51 -12.67 14.74
CA CYS A 241 -18.50 -11.85 14.03
C CYS A 241 -17.95 -11.15 12.76
N LEU A 242 -16.62 -10.98 12.62
CA LEU A 242 -16.03 -10.34 11.45
C LEU A 242 -15.98 -11.23 10.19
N ARG A 243 -16.15 -12.55 10.33
CA ARG A 243 -16.24 -13.51 9.21
C ARG A 243 -15.20 -13.29 8.10
N VAL A 244 -13.93 -13.54 8.42
CA VAL A 244 -12.83 -13.50 7.45
C VAL A 244 -12.92 -14.73 6.55
N THR A 245 -13.11 -14.51 5.26
CA THR A 245 -13.25 -15.59 4.26
C THR A 245 -11.93 -15.81 3.53
N THR A 246 -11.43 -17.05 3.54
CA THR A 246 -10.28 -17.42 2.72
C THR A 246 -10.63 -17.30 1.25
N GLN A 247 -9.87 -16.49 0.51
CA GLN A 247 -10.04 -16.39 -0.93
C GLN A 247 -9.39 -17.58 -1.64
N SER A 248 -10.08 -18.14 -2.64
CA SER A 248 -9.57 -19.18 -3.51
C SER A 248 -9.48 -18.68 -4.94
N HIS A 249 -8.35 -18.90 -5.59
CA HIS A 249 -8.05 -18.43 -6.95
C HIS A 249 -7.54 -19.61 -7.81
N PRO A 250 -8.39 -20.57 -8.18
CA PRO A 250 -7.98 -21.79 -8.89
C PRO A 250 -7.43 -21.53 -10.30
N HIS A 251 -7.69 -20.34 -10.86
CA HIS A 251 -7.16 -19.89 -12.15
C HIS A 251 -5.72 -19.37 -12.07
N LEU A 252 -5.15 -19.26 -10.86
CA LEU A 252 -3.77 -18.80 -10.65
C LEU A 252 -2.84 -19.99 -10.38
N PRO A 253 -1.53 -19.84 -10.63
CA PRO A 253 -0.56 -20.88 -10.30
C PRO A 253 -0.61 -21.24 -8.82
N ALA A 254 -0.44 -22.53 -8.50
CA ALA A 254 -0.48 -23.04 -7.14
C ALA A 254 0.46 -22.26 -6.20
N GLY A 255 -0.04 -21.92 -5.01
CA GLY A 255 0.70 -21.15 -4.01
C GLY A 255 0.82 -19.65 -4.30
N SER A 256 0.30 -19.15 -5.43
CA SER A 256 0.28 -17.71 -5.70
C SER A 256 -0.79 -17.00 -4.87
N LEU A 257 -0.48 -15.80 -4.41
CA LEU A 257 -1.37 -15.00 -3.57
C LEU A 257 -1.62 -13.63 -4.22
N PRO A 258 -2.82 -13.35 -4.75
CA PRO A 258 -3.18 -12.01 -5.17
C PRO A 258 -3.43 -11.12 -3.95
N PHE A 259 -2.99 -9.88 -4.03
CA PHE A 259 -3.26 -8.86 -3.02
C PHE A 259 -3.36 -7.50 -3.71
N LEU A 260 -4.51 -6.82 -3.63
CA LEU A 260 -4.77 -5.59 -4.40
C LEU A 260 -4.47 -5.77 -5.89
N ASP A 261 -3.45 -5.07 -6.40
CA ASP A 261 -3.02 -5.09 -7.79
C ASP A 261 -1.71 -5.85 -8.04
N ILE A 262 -1.28 -6.64 -7.05
CA ILE A 262 -0.06 -7.45 -7.15
C ILE A 262 -0.38 -8.93 -6.99
N LEU A 263 0.36 -9.76 -7.71
CA LEU A 263 0.36 -11.21 -7.57
C LEU A 263 1.70 -11.62 -6.96
N LEU A 264 1.66 -12.23 -5.79
CA LEU A 264 2.84 -12.84 -5.16
C LEU A 264 2.99 -14.25 -5.72
N VAL A 265 4.10 -14.52 -6.38
CA VAL A 265 4.38 -15.82 -7.00
C VAL A 265 5.57 -16.46 -6.27
N PRO A 266 5.38 -17.58 -5.56
CA PRO A 266 6.48 -18.32 -4.97
C PRO A 266 7.35 -18.90 -6.09
N THR A 267 8.66 -18.79 -5.90
CA THR A 267 9.72 -19.25 -6.80
C THR A 267 10.80 -19.91 -5.97
N ASN A 268 11.66 -20.70 -6.61
CA ASN A 268 12.87 -21.21 -5.99
C ASN A 268 14.07 -20.59 -6.70
N ARG A 269 14.94 -19.91 -5.95
CA ARG A 269 16.22 -19.41 -6.46
C ARG A 269 17.34 -20.05 -5.64
N HIS A 270 18.14 -20.89 -6.29
CA HIS A 270 19.29 -21.56 -5.69
C HIS A 270 18.96 -22.38 -4.42
N GLY A 271 17.82 -23.07 -4.40
CA GLY A 271 17.38 -23.88 -3.26
C GLY A 271 16.69 -23.07 -2.15
N VAL A 272 16.60 -21.74 -2.28
CA VAL A 272 15.95 -20.85 -1.32
C VAL A 272 14.58 -20.43 -1.84
N SER A 273 13.58 -20.48 -0.96
CA SER A 273 12.25 -19.96 -1.24
C SER A 273 12.30 -18.45 -1.45
N HIS A 274 11.83 -18.00 -2.60
CA HIS A 274 11.86 -16.61 -3.01
C HIS A 274 10.50 -16.22 -3.57
N ILE A 275 10.02 -15.01 -3.30
CA ILE A 275 8.74 -14.54 -3.84
C ILE A 275 9.02 -13.47 -4.90
N THR A 276 8.45 -13.63 -6.08
CA THR A 276 8.45 -12.59 -7.12
C THR A 276 7.08 -11.93 -7.19
N THR A 277 7.04 -10.68 -7.64
CA THR A 277 5.81 -9.92 -7.77
C THR A 277 5.48 -9.72 -9.25
N ARG A 278 4.22 -9.92 -9.61
CA ARG A 278 3.66 -9.65 -10.95
C ARG A 278 2.45 -8.71 -10.83
N LEU A 279 2.01 -8.14 -11.94
CA LEU A 279 0.73 -7.42 -11.96
C LEU A 279 -0.41 -8.41 -11.75
N TYR A 280 -1.33 -8.08 -10.84
CA TYR A 280 -2.61 -8.78 -10.76
C TYR A 280 -3.71 -7.87 -11.28
N ASP A 281 -4.46 -8.36 -12.28
CA ASP A 281 -5.63 -7.69 -12.81
C ASP A 281 -6.87 -8.53 -12.55
N LYS A 282 -7.72 -8.07 -11.63
CA LYS A 282 -8.96 -8.76 -11.26
C LYS A 282 -9.90 -8.98 -12.45
N ARG A 283 -9.75 -8.18 -13.52
CA ARG A 283 -10.54 -8.31 -14.75
C ARG A 283 -10.17 -9.54 -15.56
N ASP A 284 -8.98 -10.09 -15.36
CA ASP A 284 -8.51 -11.30 -16.05
C ASP A 284 -9.15 -12.58 -15.44
N GLN A 285 -9.92 -12.47 -14.34
CA GLN A 285 -10.59 -13.62 -13.76
C GLN A 285 -11.70 -14.17 -14.68
N PRO A 286 -11.93 -15.50 -14.70
CA PRO A 286 -12.98 -16.12 -15.51
C PRO A 286 -14.37 -15.49 -15.33
N ALA A 287 -14.70 -15.04 -14.12
CA ALA A 287 -15.97 -14.40 -13.80
C ALA A 287 -16.24 -13.08 -14.54
N PHE A 288 -15.21 -12.46 -15.13
CA PHE A 288 -15.33 -11.20 -15.86
C PHE A 288 -15.06 -11.32 -17.37
N GLN A 289 -14.75 -12.53 -17.88
CA GLN A 289 -14.40 -12.72 -19.30
C GLN A 289 -15.50 -12.24 -20.26
N ASN A 290 -16.77 -12.39 -19.87
CA ASN A 290 -17.92 -11.96 -20.67
C ASN A 290 -18.48 -10.59 -20.26
N VAL A 291 -17.75 -9.85 -19.42
CA VAL A 291 -18.14 -8.50 -18.99
C VAL A 291 -17.31 -7.49 -19.77
N ARG A 292 -17.99 -6.61 -20.51
CA ARG A 292 -17.33 -5.51 -21.21
C ARG A 292 -16.77 -4.50 -20.19
N LEU A 293 -15.50 -4.64 -19.86
CA LEU A 293 -14.79 -3.74 -18.94
C LEU A 293 -13.78 -2.91 -19.73
N SER A 294 -13.96 -1.59 -19.77
CA SER A 294 -12.96 -0.71 -20.37
C SER A 294 -11.78 -0.52 -19.42
N ARG A 295 -10.56 -0.79 -19.90
CA ARG A 295 -9.32 -0.59 -19.12
C ARG A 295 -8.79 0.83 -19.21
N PHE A 296 -8.95 1.46 -20.36
CA PHE A 296 -8.43 2.78 -20.65
C PHE A 296 -9.48 3.63 -21.33
N VAL A 297 -9.38 4.94 -21.11
CA VAL A 297 -10.23 5.92 -21.76
C VAL A 297 -9.92 5.93 -23.26
N PRO A 298 -10.91 5.82 -24.16
CA PRO A 298 -10.67 5.90 -25.60
C PRO A 298 -10.09 7.26 -26.02
N LEU A 299 -9.25 7.26 -27.06
CA LEU A 299 -8.63 8.49 -27.56
C LEU A 299 -9.67 9.52 -28.01
N HIS A 300 -10.77 9.08 -28.62
CA HIS A 300 -11.85 9.96 -29.10
C HIS A 300 -12.82 10.44 -28.01
N SER A 301 -12.57 10.12 -26.74
CA SER A 301 -13.42 10.59 -25.63
C SER A 301 -13.20 12.07 -25.31
N ASN A 302 -14.19 12.67 -24.66
CA ASN A 302 -14.17 14.06 -24.18
C ASN A 302 -13.27 14.29 -22.94
N VAL A 303 -12.49 13.28 -22.53
CA VAL A 303 -11.51 13.44 -21.45
C VAL A 303 -10.33 14.28 -21.96
N ASN A 304 -9.82 15.16 -21.09
CA ASN A 304 -8.69 16.02 -21.39
C ASN A 304 -7.49 15.26 -21.99
N GLU A 305 -6.95 15.76 -23.10
CA GLU A 305 -5.81 15.17 -23.82
C GLU A 305 -4.55 14.98 -22.97
N ALA A 306 -4.25 15.92 -22.06
CA ALA A 306 -3.12 15.79 -21.15
C ALA A 306 -3.28 14.60 -20.19
N ALA A 307 -4.51 14.32 -19.75
CA ALA A 307 -4.79 13.14 -18.94
C ALA A 307 -4.62 11.86 -19.76
N LYS A 308 -5.13 11.84 -21.01
CA LYS A 308 -4.99 10.71 -21.95
C LYS A 308 -3.52 10.42 -22.27
N ARG A 309 -2.69 11.44 -22.54
CA ARG A 309 -1.24 11.28 -22.81
C ARG A 309 -0.48 10.69 -21.63
N LYS A 310 -0.89 10.98 -20.39
CA LYS A 310 -0.22 10.49 -19.18
C LYS A 310 -0.57 9.05 -18.81
N ILE A 311 -1.55 8.42 -19.48
CA ILE A 311 -1.96 7.04 -19.16
C ILE A 311 -0.77 6.08 -19.30
N PHE A 312 -0.09 6.10 -20.45
CA PHE A 312 1.02 5.18 -20.70
C PHE A 312 2.18 5.39 -19.71
N THR A 313 2.62 6.64 -19.50
CA THR A 313 3.66 6.97 -18.53
C THR A 313 3.29 6.56 -17.11
N GLY A 314 2.03 6.79 -16.71
CA GLY A 314 1.51 6.35 -15.41
C GLY A 314 1.56 4.83 -15.26
N GLN A 315 1.15 4.07 -16.28
CA GLN A 315 1.25 2.60 -16.26
C GLN A 315 2.70 2.13 -16.22
N PHE A 316 3.63 2.74 -16.97
CA PHE A 316 5.05 2.41 -16.89
C PHE A 316 5.59 2.56 -15.46
N HIS A 317 5.31 3.70 -14.82
CA HIS A 317 5.74 3.95 -13.44
C HIS A 317 5.08 3.00 -12.41
N ARG A 318 3.85 2.56 -12.68
CA ARG A 318 3.17 1.56 -11.87
C ARG A 318 3.82 0.18 -12.04
N LEU A 319 3.96 -0.29 -13.26
CA LEU A 319 4.51 -1.62 -13.57
C LEU A 319 5.94 -1.77 -13.08
N ARG A 320 6.79 -0.75 -13.21
CA ARG A 320 8.18 -0.84 -12.73
C ARG A 320 8.29 -0.96 -11.21
N ARG A 321 7.27 -0.50 -10.47
CA ARG A 321 7.23 -0.57 -9.00
C ARG A 321 6.71 -1.93 -8.54
N ILE A 322 5.82 -2.52 -9.31
CA ILE A 322 5.14 -3.78 -8.99
C ILE A 322 5.96 -4.98 -9.43
N ILE A 323 6.53 -4.95 -10.63
CA ILE A 323 7.09 -6.14 -11.27
C ILE A 323 8.58 -6.25 -10.91
N SER A 324 8.95 -7.40 -10.35
CA SER A 324 10.34 -7.71 -9.97
C SER A 324 11.14 -8.41 -11.08
N ASP A 325 10.46 -8.90 -12.12
CA ASP A 325 11.01 -9.72 -13.19
C ASP A 325 10.98 -9.00 -14.54
N MET A 326 12.09 -9.00 -15.27
CA MET A 326 12.23 -8.20 -16.47
C MET A 326 11.35 -8.70 -17.63
N ASP A 327 11.31 -10.01 -17.84
CA ASP A 327 10.52 -10.60 -18.91
C ASP A 327 9.03 -10.31 -18.70
N ASN A 328 8.55 -10.48 -17.46
CA ASN A 328 7.19 -10.12 -17.08
C ASN A 328 6.91 -8.62 -17.24
N PHE A 329 7.89 -7.75 -16.98
CA PHE A 329 7.74 -6.31 -17.19
C PHE A 329 7.55 -5.97 -18.67
N CYS A 330 8.39 -6.52 -19.55
CA CYS A 330 8.28 -6.36 -20.99
C CYS A 330 6.92 -6.85 -21.50
N TYR A 331 6.49 -8.02 -21.04
CA TYR A 331 5.18 -8.59 -21.38
C TYR A 331 4.02 -7.66 -20.97
N GLU A 332 4.01 -7.16 -19.74
CA GLU A 332 2.94 -6.28 -19.26
C GLU A 332 2.94 -4.90 -19.93
N ILE A 333 4.11 -4.35 -20.28
CA ILE A 333 4.20 -3.13 -21.09
C ILE A 333 3.60 -3.37 -22.49
N ALA A 334 3.91 -4.50 -23.14
CA ALA A 334 3.33 -4.85 -24.43
C ALA A 334 1.79 -4.97 -24.35
N ARG A 335 1.26 -5.60 -23.29
CA ARG A 335 -0.20 -5.65 -23.04
C ARG A 335 -0.82 -4.27 -22.89
N VAL A 336 -0.17 -3.35 -22.17
CA VAL A 336 -0.64 -1.96 -22.03
C VAL A 336 -0.63 -1.23 -23.37
N MET A 337 0.45 -1.34 -24.15
CA MET A 337 0.53 -0.72 -25.47
C MET A 337 -0.57 -1.23 -26.40
N LEU A 338 -0.76 -2.55 -26.48
CA LEU A 338 -1.79 -3.16 -27.31
C LEU A 338 -3.20 -2.67 -26.91
N ALA A 339 -3.50 -2.63 -25.62
CA ALA A 339 -4.78 -2.12 -25.14
C ALA A 339 -4.99 -0.63 -25.44
N LEU A 340 -3.95 0.20 -25.44
CA LEU A 340 -4.03 1.60 -25.86
C LEU A 340 -4.21 1.74 -27.37
N LEU A 341 -3.53 0.94 -28.19
CA LEU A 341 -3.73 0.91 -29.64
C LEU A 341 -5.19 0.58 -29.98
N HIS A 342 -5.79 -0.41 -29.32
CA HIS A 342 -7.22 -0.73 -29.48
C HIS A 342 -8.16 0.42 -29.06
N ASN A 343 -7.70 1.32 -28.19
CA ASN A 343 -8.44 2.52 -27.80
C ASN A 343 -8.17 3.73 -28.72
N GLY A 344 -7.50 3.52 -29.86
CA GLY A 344 -7.24 4.53 -30.89
C GLY A 344 -5.96 5.33 -30.68
N TYR A 345 -5.13 5.02 -29.68
CA TYR A 345 -3.86 5.71 -29.47
C TYR A 345 -2.87 5.38 -30.59
N GLN A 346 -2.07 6.36 -31.00
CA GLN A 346 -1.13 6.18 -32.09
C GLN A 346 0.17 5.50 -31.63
N ARG A 347 0.59 4.48 -32.37
CA ARG A 347 1.78 3.66 -32.08
C ARG A 347 3.05 4.48 -31.88
N HIS A 348 3.32 5.41 -32.79
CA HIS A 348 4.55 6.20 -32.77
C HIS A 348 4.68 7.02 -31.47
N HIS A 349 3.58 7.61 -30.97
CA HIS A 349 3.58 8.34 -29.70
C HIS A 349 3.88 7.44 -28.50
N LEU A 350 3.33 6.22 -28.48
CA LEU A 350 3.58 5.25 -27.42
C LEU A 350 5.05 4.79 -27.43
N GLU A 351 5.60 4.48 -28.61
CA GLU A 351 6.99 4.05 -28.78
C GLU A 351 7.99 5.14 -28.42
N THR A 352 7.75 6.40 -28.82
CA THR A 352 8.58 7.55 -28.43
C THR A 352 8.56 7.76 -26.91
N SER A 353 7.38 7.67 -26.29
CA SER A 353 7.23 7.76 -24.84
C SER A 353 7.97 6.62 -24.13
N TYR A 354 7.82 5.39 -24.63
CA TYR A 354 8.50 4.23 -24.07
C TYR A 354 10.02 4.36 -24.14
N ARG A 355 10.56 4.75 -25.31
CA ARG A 355 12.00 4.99 -25.50
C ARG A 355 12.54 6.06 -24.54
N SER A 356 11.80 7.15 -24.37
CA SER A 356 12.16 8.20 -23.42
C SER A 356 12.21 7.66 -21.98
N LEU A 357 11.22 6.88 -21.57
CA LEU A 357 11.14 6.28 -20.25
C LEU A 357 12.25 5.25 -20.00
N LEU A 358 12.56 4.40 -20.97
CA LEU A 358 13.67 3.44 -20.87
C LEU A 358 15.02 4.17 -20.68
N ARG A 359 15.24 5.26 -21.42
CA ARG A 359 16.45 6.10 -21.27
C ARG A 359 16.53 6.79 -19.91
N ALA A 360 15.38 7.21 -19.36
CA ALA A 360 15.32 7.85 -18.04
C ALA A 360 15.49 6.85 -16.88
N PHE A 361 15.18 5.56 -17.09
CA PHE A 361 15.28 4.52 -16.07
C PHE A 361 16.15 3.33 -16.52
N PRO A 362 17.43 3.57 -16.88
CA PRO A 362 18.30 2.54 -17.41
C PRO A 362 18.49 1.42 -16.40
N HIS A 363 18.68 1.77 -15.12
CA HIS A 363 18.96 0.82 -14.03
C HIS A 363 17.98 -0.35 -13.97
N LEU A 364 16.72 -0.18 -14.37
CA LEU A 364 15.74 -1.28 -14.41
C LEU A 364 16.22 -2.45 -15.27
N PHE A 365 16.96 -2.16 -16.35
CA PHE A 365 17.35 -3.12 -17.39
C PHE A 365 18.83 -3.55 -17.33
N TYR A 366 19.62 -3.00 -16.39
CA TYR A 366 21.06 -3.29 -16.29
C TYR A 366 21.43 -4.40 -15.28
N PHE A 367 20.47 -5.00 -14.57
CA PHE A 367 20.77 -5.95 -13.49
C PHE A 367 21.29 -7.33 -13.96
N GLU A 368 20.94 -7.80 -15.15
CA GLU A 368 21.22 -9.19 -15.54
C GLU A 368 22.61 -9.47 -16.13
N ARG A 369 23.39 -8.46 -16.55
CA ARG A 369 24.72 -8.74 -17.14
C ARG A 369 25.81 -9.11 -16.14
N ARG A 370 25.60 -8.95 -14.82
CA ARG A 370 26.62 -9.30 -13.81
C ARG A 370 26.54 -10.76 -13.35
N ALA A 371 25.38 -11.40 -13.41
CA ALA A 371 25.21 -12.79 -12.96
C ALA A 371 25.88 -13.81 -13.91
N TYR A 372 26.00 -13.49 -15.20
CA TYR A 372 26.68 -14.37 -16.16
C TYR A 372 28.21 -14.41 -16.03
N ASN A 373 28.80 -13.50 -15.24
CA ASN A 373 30.25 -13.42 -15.01
C ASN A 373 30.71 -14.02 -13.67
N LEU A 374 29.80 -14.57 -12.86
CA LEU A 374 30.15 -15.23 -11.61
C LEU A 374 29.96 -16.75 -11.72
N ARG A 375 31.08 -17.40 -12.07
CA ARG A 375 31.44 -18.79 -11.77
C ARG A 375 30.57 -19.89 -12.40
N THR A 376 30.78 -20.15 -13.69
CA THR A 376 30.87 -21.55 -14.14
C THR A 376 32.20 -22.14 -13.64
N PRO A 377 32.21 -23.22 -12.84
CA PRO A 377 33.44 -23.96 -12.58
C PRO A 377 33.96 -24.54 -13.91
N ARG A 378 35.27 -24.38 -14.19
CA ARG A 378 35.90 -25.02 -15.36
C ARG A 378 35.67 -26.55 -15.29
N PRO A 379 35.29 -27.24 -16.38
CA PRO A 379 35.52 -28.67 -16.45
C PRO A 379 37.04 -28.91 -16.38
N ARG A 380 37.47 -29.78 -15.46
CA ARG A 380 38.87 -30.25 -15.41
C ARG A 380 39.05 -31.24 -16.56
N GLY A 381 40.04 -31.01 -17.41
CA GLY A 381 40.53 -32.05 -18.30
C GLY A 381 41.24 -33.15 -17.49
N PRO A 382 41.46 -34.34 -18.07
CA PRO A 382 42.03 -35.50 -17.39
C PRO A 382 43.40 -35.24 -16.75
N ASP A 383 44.17 -34.27 -17.25
CA ASP A 383 45.57 -34.05 -16.85
C ASP A 383 45.80 -32.80 -15.97
N GLY A 384 44.76 -32.22 -15.37
CA GLY A 384 44.91 -31.25 -14.28
C GLY A 384 45.50 -29.86 -14.61
N GLU A 385 45.98 -29.59 -15.82
CA GLU A 385 46.54 -28.28 -16.17
C GLU A 385 45.52 -27.22 -16.63
N ARG A 386 45.74 -25.97 -16.22
CA ARG A 386 44.90 -24.80 -16.56
C ARG A 386 45.33 -24.18 -17.89
N ARG A 387 44.54 -24.37 -18.96
CA ARG A 387 44.76 -23.65 -20.24
C ARG A 387 44.69 -22.11 -20.09
N PRO A 388 45.51 -21.34 -20.84
CA PRO A 388 45.46 -19.88 -20.88
C PRO A 388 44.25 -19.37 -21.68
N ARG A 389 43.84 -18.12 -21.39
CA ARG A 389 42.64 -17.47 -21.93
C ARG A 389 42.92 -16.99 -23.37
N ALA A 390 42.07 -17.33 -24.33
CA ALA A 390 42.08 -16.65 -25.63
C ALA A 390 41.68 -15.17 -25.44
N ALA A 391 42.36 -14.26 -26.13
CA ALA A 391 42.05 -12.83 -26.08
C ALA A 391 40.65 -12.57 -26.66
N PRO A 392 39.82 -11.71 -26.03
CA PRO A 392 38.53 -11.32 -26.60
C PRO A 392 38.74 -10.43 -27.83
N PRO A 393 37.80 -10.41 -28.80
CA PRO A 393 37.84 -9.47 -29.90
C PRO A 393 37.72 -8.04 -29.39
N ALA A 394 38.47 -7.11 -29.99
CA ALA A 394 38.43 -5.69 -29.66
C ALA A 394 37.04 -5.12 -29.95
N THR A 395 36.39 -4.56 -28.93
CA THR A 395 35.20 -3.72 -29.10
C THR A 395 35.57 -2.30 -28.71
N ASP A 396 35.72 -1.44 -29.71
CA ASP A 396 35.91 0.00 -29.57
C ASP A 396 34.60 0.67 -29.09
N LEU A 397 34.50 0.96 -27.79
CA LEU A 397 33.69 2.06 -27.26
C LEU A 397 34.30 2.54 -25.93
N PRO A 398 34.44 3.86 -25.71
CA PRO A 398 35.06 4.38 -24.51
C PRO A 398 34.06 4.32 -23.35
N PHE A 399 34.37 3.56 -22.31
CA PHE A 399 33.61 3.57 -21.04
C PHE A 399 34.49 4.11 -19.93
N ASP A 400 34.14 5.30 -19.46
CA ASP A 400 34.66 5.90 -18.24
C ASP A 400 34.16 5.12 -17.01
N ARG A 401 35.11 4.76 -16.14
CA ARG A 401 34.89 3.94 -14.94
C ARG A 401 34.71 4.88 -13.75
N THR A 402 33.48 5.28 -13.43
CA THR A 402 33.06 5.47 -12.02
C THR A 402 31.56 5.72 -11.90
N VAL A 403 30.81 4.78 -11.29
CA VAL A 403 29.58 5.15 -10.58
C VAL A 403 29.58 4.38 -9.26
N ARG A 404 29.83 5.12 -8.18
CA ARG A 404 29.63 4.68 -6.80
C ARG A 404 28.14 4.59 -6.50
N TYR A 405 27.77 3.54 -5.77
CA TYR A 405 26.44 3.38 -5.20
C TYR A 405 26.19 4.48 -4.18
N VAL A 406 25.18 5.33 -4.37
CA VAL A 406 24.66 6.22 -3.33
C VAL A 406 23.14 6.08 -3.32
N GLY A 407 22.66 5.23 -2.40
CA GLY A 407 21.27 5.25 -1.99
C GLY A 407 21.04 6.45 -1.09
N GLN A 408 20.47 7.53 -1.64
CA GLN A 408 19.71 8.55 -0.91
C GLN A 408 19.01 9.43 -1.95
N LEU A 409 17.67 9.46 -1.90
CA LEU A 409 16.86 10.43 -2.62
C LEU A 409 17.13 11.81 -2.01
N VAL A 410 17.92 12.63 -2.69
CA VAL A 410 18.03 14.07 -2.40
C VAL A 410 16.99 14.79 -3.24
N GLU A 411 16.00 15.40 -2.60
CA GLU A 411 15.09 16.36 -3.22
C GLU A 411 15.89 17.56 -3.75
N ARG A 412 15.89 17.77 -5.07
CA ARG A 412 16.45 19.00 -5.66
C ARG A 412 15.46 20.14 -5.51
N ARG A 413 15.83 21.19 -4.78
CA ARG A 413 15.15 22.50 -4.79
C ARG A 413 15.24 23.16 -6.18
N PRO A 414 14.22 23.92 -6.62
CA PRO A 414 14.30 24.69 -7.85
C PRO A 414 15.26 25.89 -7.70
N PRO A 415 15.89 26.35 -8.80
CA PRO A 415 16.83 27.46 -8.78
C PRO A 415 16.12 28.80 -8.47
N PRO A 416 16.85 29.79 -7.90
CA PRO A 416 16.31 31.12 -7.66
C PRO A 416 16.04 31.82 -8.99
N ARG A 417 14.91 32.56 -9.05
CA ARG A 417 14.64 33.51 -10.12
C ARG A 417 15.61 34.68 -9.97
N SER A 418 16.40 34.94 -11.00
CA SER A 418 17.15 36.19 -11.14
C SER A 418 16.17 37.37 -11.25
N ALA A 419 16.56 38.48 -10.62
CA ALA A 419 15.82 39.73 -10.48
C ALA A 419 15.38 40.35 -11.81
#